data_AF-A0A5B8MSC4-F1
#
_entry.id   AF-A0A5B8MSC4-F1
#
_cell.length_a   1.000
_cell.length_b   1.000
_cell.length_c   1.000
_cell.angle_alpha   90.00
_cell.angle_beta   90.00
_cell.angle_gamma   90.00
#
_symmetry.space_group_name_H-M   'P 1'
#
loop_
_entity.id
_entity.type
_entity.pdbx_description
1 polymer ?
#
loop_
_entity_poly.entity_id
_entity_poly.type
_entity_poly.pdbx_seq_one_letter_code
_entity_poly.pdbx_strand_id
1 'polypeptide(L)'
;MAGGYPKDVWTPSGGWYADPRGWRKNTALAFGCVALVLVPLWMKSVDMEKRHRQPTHWIPSMLWTPKKNLDSSYGVEENLKGK
;
A
#
# COMPACT_ATOMS: atom_id res chain seq x y z
N MET A 1 -9.74 -2.45 -48.60
CA MET A 1 -8.40 -2.18 -48.04
C MET A 1 -8.53 -2.19 -46.53
N ALA A 2 -7.87 -3.13 -45.82
CA ALA A 2 -7.67 -3.01 -44.38
C ALA A 2 -7.16 -1.58 -44.08
N GLY A 3 -7.67 -0.84 -43.11
CA GLY A 3 -7.79 -1.19 -41.70
C GLY A 3 -7.01 -0.13 -40.93
N GLY A 4 -7.65 0.59 -40.03
CA GLY A 4 -7.00 1.64 -39.25
C GLY A 4 -7.99 2.38 -38.37
N TYR A 5 -7.62 2.59 -37.11
CA TYR A 5 -8.37 3.35 -36.11
C TYR A 5 -8.05 4.86 -36.21
N PRO A 6 -8.99 5.76 -35.85
CA PRO A 6 -8.79 7.21 -35.95
C PRO A 6 -7.72 7.67 -34.94
N LYS A 7 -6.71 8.40 -35.42
CA LYS A 7 -5.56 8.84 -34.60
C LYS A 7 -5.80 10.16 -33.86
N ASP A 8 -6.74 10.96 -34.35
CA ASP A 8 -7.03 12.30 -33.81
C ASP A 8 -8.03 12.25 -32.65
N VAL A 9 -8.57 11.08 -32.34
CA VAL A 9 -9.50 10.88 -31.23
C VAL A 9 -8.69 10.62 -29.96
N TRP A 10 -8.82 11.52 -28.98
CA TRP A 10 -8.21 11.37 -27.68
C TRP A 10 -9.24 10.91 -26.63
N THR A 11 -8.84 9.99 -25.76
CA THR A 11 -9.62 9.50 -24.62
C THR A 11 -8.73 9.41 -23.38
N PRO A 12 -9.28 9.62 -22.19
CA PRO A 12 -8.49 9.62 -20.94
C PRO A 12 -7.89 8.25 -20.61
N SER A 13 -8.53 7.15 -21.02
CA SER A 13 -8.04 5.78 -20.80
C SER A 13 -7.05 5.30 -21.87
N GLY A 14 -6.80 6.10 -22.91
CA GLY A 14 -6.07 5.69 -24.10
C GLY A 14 -7.00 5.19 -25.23
N GLY A 15 -6.52 5.33 -26.46
CA GLY A 15 -7.23 4.92 -27.68
C GLY A 15 -6.96 3.47 -28.08
N TRP A 16 -7.19 3.16 -29.35
CA TRP A 16 -6.91 1.84 -29.91
C TRP A 16 -5.42 1.50 -29.85
N TYR A 17 -5.10 0.36 -29.23
CA TYR A 17 -3.75 -0.21 -29.10
C TYR A 17 -2.72 0.79 -28.56
N ALA A 18 -3.05 1.46 -27.45
CA ALA A 18 -2.17 2.41 -26.80
C ALA A 18 -0.88 1.75 -26.29
N ASP A 19 0.23 1.91 -27.03
CA ASP A 19 1.58 1.55 -26.60
C ASP A 19 2.50 2.79 -26.69
N PRO A 20 2.39 3.73 -25.73
CA PRO A 20 3.23 4.91 -25.72
C PRO A 20 4.68 4.50 -25.39
N ARG A 21 5.65 4.99 -26.17
CA ARG A 21 7.09 4.71 -26.00
C ARG A 21 7.61 4.93 -24.57
N GLY A 22 6.95 5.81 -23.80
CA GLY A 22 7.30 6.16 -22.41
C GLY A 22 6.53 5.41 -21.32
N TRP A 23 5.74 4.37 -21.63
CA TRP A 23 4.81 3.76 -20.67
C TRP A 23 5.47 3.40 -19.33
N ARG A 24 6.69 2.83 -19.34
CA ARG A 24 7.42 2.44 -18.11
C ARG A 24 7.70 3.62 -17.18
N LYS A 25 8.12 4.75 -17.74
CA LYS A 25 8.43 5.96 -16.96
C LYS A 25 7.16 6.56 -16.38
N ASN A 26 6.08 6.60 -17.17
CA ASN A 26 4.79 7.12 -16.73
C ASN A 26 4.19 6.26 -15.62
N THR A 27 4.25 4.94 -15.75
CA THR A 27 3.80 4.00 -14.70
C THR A 27 4.64 4.14 -13.43
N ALA A 28 5.97 4.23 -13.55
CA ALA A 28 6.84 4.44 -12.40
C ALA A 28 6.51 5.74 -11.65
N LEU A 29 6.25 6.83 -12.39
CA LEU A 29 5.83 8.10 -11.80
C LEU A 29 4.47 7.97 -11.11
N ALA A 30 3.49 7.33 -11.75
CA ALA A 30 2.18 7.10 -11.15
C ALA A 30 2.26 6.30 -9.85
N PHE A 31 3.02 5.19 -9.83
CA PHE A 31 3.27 4.43 -8.60
C PHE A 31 4.01 5.27 -7.55
N GLY A 32 4.96 6.10 -7.96
CA GLY A 32 5.64 7.05 -7.07
C GLY A 32 4.65 8.01 -6.39
N CYS A 33 3.76 8.65 -7.16
CA CYS A 33 2.73 9.53 -6.62
C CYS A 33 1.78 8.82 -5.66
N VAL A 34 1.34 7.60 -6.03
CA VAL A 34 0.48 6.78 -5.17
C VAL A 34 1.19 6.43 -3.86
N ALA A 35 2.44 5.98 -3.93
CA ALA A 35 3.23 5.62 -2.75
C ALA A 35 3.50 6.83 -1.84
N LEU A 36 3.76 8.02 -2.41
CA LEU A 36 3.95 9.26 -1.66
C LEU A 36 2.76 9.61 -0.77
N VAL A 37 1.54 9.28 -1.21
CA VAL A 37 0.31 9.51 -0.42
C VAL A 37 0.02 8.34 0.52
N LEU A 38 0.14 7.10 0.03
CA LEU A 38 -0.23 5.91 0.81
C LEU A 38 0.72 5.61 1.96
N VAL A 39 2.03 5.84 1.81
CA VAL A 39 3.01 5.56 2.88
C VAL A 39 2.73 6.37 4.15
N PRO A 40 2.58 7.71 4.14
CA PRO A 40 2.29 8.47 5.35
C PRO A 40 0.91 8.15 5.93
N LEU A 41 -0.09 7.89 5.06
CA LEU A 41 -1.42 7.43 5.51
C LEU A 41 -1.32 6.09 6.24
N TRP A 42 -0.54 5.16 5.71
CA TRP A 42 -0.31 3.85 6.32
C TRP A 42 0.41 3.97 7.66
N MET A 43 1.49 4.77 7.74
CA MET A 43 2.18 5.02 9.01
C MET A 43 1.24 5.61 10.06
N LYS A 44 0.40 6.58 9.67
CA LYS A 44 -0.59 7.19 10.56
C LYS A 44 -1.65 6.18 11.00
N SER A 45 -2.12 5.34 10.08
CA SER A 45 -3.06 4.27 10.38
C SER A 45 -2.50 3.28 11.41
N VAL A 46 -1.21 2.94 11.28
CA VAL A 46 -0.53 2.04 12.24
C VAL A 46 -0.46 2.69 13.61
N ASP A 47 -0.10 3.97 13.73
CA ASP A 47 -0.08 4.65 15.04
C ASP A 47 -1.46 4.77 15.70
N MET A 48 -2.54 4.72 14.92
CA MET A 48 -3.91 4.75 15.43
C MET A 48 -4.48 3.35 15.75
N GLU A 49 -3.82 2.29 15.31
CA GLU A 49 -4.25 0.91 15.55
C GLU A 49 -4.16 0.57 17.04
N LYS A 50 -5.26 0.06 17.62
CA LYS A 50 -5.31 -0.47 18.99
C LYS A 50 -5.55 -1.98 18.96
N ARG A 51 -4.70 -2.74 19.65
CA ARG A 51 -4.81 -4.20 19.79
C ARG A 51 -5.08 -4.58 21.22
N HIS A 52 -6.22 -5.21 21.48
CA HIS A 52 -6.54 -5.75 22.79
C HIS A 52 -5.82 -7.08 23.06
N ARG A 53 -5.35 -7.80 22.04
CA ARG A 53 -4.67 -9.09 22.23
C ARG A 53 -3.58 -9.28 21.20
N GLN A 54 -2.53 -10.01 21.56
CA GLN A 54 -1.54 -10.46 20.57
C GLN A 54 -2.17 -11.50 19.61
N PRO A 55 -1.75 -11.51 18.34
CA PRO A 55 -2.14 -12.55 17.40
C PRO A 55 -1.74 -13.93 17.93
N THR A 56 -2.65 -14.90 17.81
CA THR A 56 -2.38 -16.30 18.21
C THR A 56 -1.58 -17.08 17.15
N HIS A 57 -1.55 -16.56 15.92
CA HIS A 57 -0.84 -17.12 14.77
C HIS A 57 -0.19 -15.97 14.00
N TRP A 58 0.73 -16.30 13.11
CA TRP A 58 1.38 -15.31 12.27
C TRP A 58 0.37 -14.64 11.33
N ILE A 59 0.33 -13.31 11.35
CA ILE A 59 -0.44 -12.49 10.42
C ILE A 59 0.47 -11.40 9.81
N PRO A 60 0.25 -10.98 8.55
CA PRO A 60 1.13 -10.01 7.89
C PRO A 60 1.29 -8.68 8.65
N SER A 61 0.25 -8.23 9.34
CA SER A 61 0.28 -6.98 10.12
C SER A 61 1.20 -6.99 11.33
N MET A 62 1.78 -8.15 11.68
CA MET A 62 2.85 -8.24 12.66
C MET A 62 4.17 -7.62 12.17
N LEU A 63 4.38 -7.48 10.86
CA LEU A 63 5.62 -6.96 10.28
C LEU A 63 5.76 -5.44 10.48
N TRP A 64 4.65 -4.71 10.53
CA TRP A 64 4.65 -3.25 10.55
C TRP A 64 3.95 -2.64 11.76
N THR A 65 3.14 -3.41 12.49
CA THR A 65 2.51 -2.87 13.69
C THR A 65 3.42 -3.05 14.91
N PRO A 66 3.77 -1.95 15.60
CA PRO A 66 4.65 -2.00 16.75
C PRO A 66 3.97 -2.62 17.96
N LYS A 67 4.75 -3.26 18.84
CA LYS A 67 4.26 -3.89 20.08
C LYS A 67 3.56 -2.91 21.03
N LYS A 68 3.94 -1.62 20.98
CA LYS A 68 3.32 -0.53 21.77
C LYS A 68 1.80 -0.39 21.55
N ASN A 69 1.29 -0.87 20.41
CA ASN A 69 -0.13 -0.80 20.08
C ASN A 69 -0.96 -1.90 20.78
N LEU A 70 -0.29 -2.81 21.46
CA LEU A 70 -0.92 -3.80 22.32
C LEU A 70 -1.29 -3.15 23.65
N ASP A 71 -2.53 -3.36 24.08
CA ASP A 71 -3.00 -2.87 25.36
C ASP A 71 -2.23 -3.56 26.51
N SER A 72 -1.72 -2.75 27.44
CA SER A 72 -0.96 -3.19 28.61
C SER A 72 -1.83 -3.98 29.62
N SER A 73 -3.16 -3.81 29.53
CA SER A 73 -4.13 -4.48 30.40
C SER A 73 -4.08 -6.02 30.37
N TYR A 74 -3.42 -6.62 29.38
CA TYR A 74 -3.32 -8.07 29.21
C TYR A 74 -2.02 -8.71 29.75
N GLY A 75 -1.22 -8.02 30.57
CA GLY A 75 -0.08 -8.63 31.29
C GLY A 75 1.06 -9.14 30.39
N VAL A 76 1.14 -8.67 29.15
CA VAL A 76 2.11 -9.17 28.16
C VAL A 76 3.52 -8.56 28.33
N GLU A 77 3.62 -7.36 28.92
CA GLU A 77 4.88 -6.68 29.25
C GLU A 77 5.78 -7.55 30.16
N GLU A 78 5.17 -8.32 31.07
CA GLU A 78 5.89 -9.21 32.00
C GLU A 78 6.55 -10.39 31.27
N ASN A 79 5.92 -10.90 30.21
CA ASN A 79 6.46 -11.98 29.38
C ASN A 79 7.58 -11.52 28.43
N LEU A 80 7.73 -10.21 28.19
CA LEU A 80 8.76 -9.65 27.32
C LEU A 80 10.05 -9.27 28.06
N LYS A 81 9.98 -8.97 29.36
CA LYS A 81 11.16 -8.71 30.21
C LYS A 81 11.94 -9.97 30.60
N GLY A 82 11.37 -11.16 30.40
CA GLY A 82 11.95 -12.44 30.80
C GLY A 82 12.76 -13.17 29.70
N LYS A 83 13.14 -12.49 28.61
CA LYS A 83 13.97 -13.06 27.54
C LYS A 83 15.15 -12.17 27.20
#